data_AF-A0A3M6U341-F1
#
_entry.id   AF-A0A3M6U341-F1
#
_cell.length_a   1.000
_cell.length_b   1.000
_cell.length_c   1.000
_cell.angle_alpha   90.00
_cell.angle_beta   90.00
_cell.angle_gamma   90.00
#
_symmetry.space_group_name_H-M   'P 1'
#
loop_
_entity.id
_entity.type
_entity.pdbx_description
1 polymer ?
#
loop_
_entity_poly.entity_id
_entity_poly.type
_entity_poly.pdbx_seq_one_letter_code
_entity_poly.pdbx_strand_id
1 'polypeptide(L)'
;MTQETIENETDEFCRENMGDMVHRLKIRWALQEVLNQAQINGHLVCGVHDAANELAVDLDTIGLCVLVENPRADAGIQVHCRLIEAYCWECAIPVIKVNNSCKLSEMTKHHMMLREPLHCVLVKNLSSDVESVSTLLQFARHSPAPLLKIT
;
A
#
# COMPACT_ATOMS: atom_id res chain seq x y z
N MET A 1 15.54 -54.21 -3.48
CA MET A 1 16.65 -53.38 -2.97
C MET A 1 16.63 -52.10 -3.77
N THR A 2 15.81 -51.15 -3.31
CA THR A 2 16.17 -49.84 -2.68
C THR A 2 16.21 -48.75 -3.76
N GLN A 3 15.13 -47.99 -3.98
CA GLN A 3 14.78 -46.71 -3.30
C GLN A 3 15.97 -45.77 -3.14
N GLU A 4 15.90 -44.60 -3.80
CA GLU A 4 15.93 -43.29 -3.14
C GLU A 4 15.43 -42.17 -4.08
N THR A 5 14.91 -41.13 -3.44
CA THR A 5 13.95 -40.10 -3.88
C THR A 5 14.64 -38.73 -3.91
N ILE A 6 14.36 -37.87 -4.90
CA ILE A 6 14.54 -36.40 -4.82
C ILE A 6 13.42 -35.79 -5.70
N GLU A 7 12.23 -35.51 -5.16
CA GLU A 7 11.74 -34.18 -4.70
C GLU A 7 11.78 -33.10 -5.81
N ASN A 8 10.66 -32.83 -6.50
CA ASN A 8 9.62 -31.83 -6.20
C ASN A 8 10.11 -30.36 -6.19
N GLU A 9 10.22 -29.73 -7.37
CA GLU A 9 10.22 -28.25 -7.50
C GLU A 9 9.67 -27.80 -8.87
N THR A 10 8.37 -27.96 -9.12
CA THR A 10 7.67 -27.15 -10.16
C THR A 10 6.20 -26.87 -9.86
N ASP A 11 5.69 -27.19 -8.66
CA ASP A 11 4.27 -27.01 -8.34
C ASP A 11 4.06 -25.83 -7.38
N GLU A 12 4.25 -24.60 -7.87
CA GLU A 12 3.68 -23.42 -7.19
C GLU A 12 3.42 -22.25 -8.16
N PHE A 13 2.76 -22.53 -9.29
CA PHE A 13 2.06 -21.50 -10.04
C PHE A 13 0.55 -21.72 -9.87
N CYS A 14 0.05 -21.29 -8.71
CA CYS A 14 -1.34 -21.48 -8.31
C CYS A 14 -2.30 -20.83 -9.30
N ARG A 15 -3.17 -21.68 -9.84
CA ARG A 15 -4.44 -21.42 -10.52
C ARG A 15 -5.20 -20.28 -9.83
N GLU A 16 -5.09 -19.04 -10.32
CA GLU A 16 -5.88 -17.92 -9.79
C GLU A 16 -7.36 -18.13 -10.15
N ASN A 17 -8.23 -18.24 -9.15
CA ASN A 17 -9.67 -18.37 -9.38
C ASN A 17 -10.23 -17.02 -9.88
N MET A 18 -11.20 -17.06 -10.81
CA MET A 18 -11.87 -15.86 -11.36
C MET A 18 -12.39 -14.91 -10.26
N GLY A 19 -12.87 -15.47 -9.14
CA GLY A 19 -13.36 -14.69 -7.99
C GLY A 19 -12.26 -13.86 -7.30
N ASP A 20 -11.04 -14.39 -7.20
CA ASP A 20 -9.91 -13.70 -6.58
C ASP A 20 -9.46 -12.52 -7.44
N MET A 21 -9.48 -12.69 -8.76
CA MET A 21 -9.15 -11.62 -9.71
C MET A 21 -10.13 -10.46 -9.62
N VAL A 22 -11.45 -10.75 -9.61
CA VAL A 22 -12.50 -9.73 -9.47
C VAL A 22 -12.37 -9.00 -8.13
N HIS A 23 -12.10 -9.72 -7.05
CA HIS A 23 -11.91 -9.13 -5.73
C HIS A 23 -10.71 -8.17 -5.70
N ARG A 24 -9.55 -8.57 -6.26
CA ARG A 24 -8.38 -7.68 -6.34
C ARG A 24 -8.64 -6.44 -7.20
N LEU A 25 -9.39 -6.55 -8.29
CA LEU A 25 -9.79 -5.39 -9.10
C LEU A 25 -10.67 -4.43 -8.30
N LYS A 26 -11.64 -4.95 -7.53
CA LYS A 26 -12.48 -4.13 -6.64
C LYS A 26 -11.62 -3.34 -5.64
N ILE A 27 -10.62 -3.99 -5.00
CA ILE A 27 -9.71 -3.33 -4.06
C ILE A 27 -8.87 -2.24 -4.74
N ARG A 28 -8.36 -2.50 -5.95
CA ARG A 28 -7.59 -1.51 -6.72
C ARG A 28 -8.43 -0.27 -7.03
N TRP A 29 -9.68 -0.45 -7.47
CA TRP A 29 -10.59 0.66 -7.73
C TRP A 29 -10.94 1.43 -6.46
N ALA A 30 -11.18 0.71 -5.35
CA ALA A 30 -11.41 1.33 -4.06
C ALA A 30 -10.21 2.20 -3.62
N LEU A 31 -8.97 1.71 -3.81
CA LEU A 31 -7.76 2.48 -3.53
C LEU A 31 -7.69 3.73 -4.40
N GLN A 32 -7.96 3.58 -5.71
CA GLN A 32 -7.94 4.72 -6.63
C GLN A 32 -8.94 5.80 -6.24
N GLU A 33 -10.17 5.40 -5.89
CA GLU A 33 -11.22 6.33 -5.49
C GLU A 33 -10.85 7.06 -4.20
N VAL A 34 -10.37 6.33 -3.18
CA VAL A 34 -9.95 6.92 -1.91
C VAL A 34 -8.82 7.92 -2.10
N LEU A 35 -7.80 7.59 -2.89
CA LEU A 35 -6.69 8.50 -3.17
C LEU A 35 -7.16 9.76 -3.93
N ASN A 36 -8.04 9.61 -4.92
CA ASN A 36 -8.56 10.75 -5.68
C ASN A 36 -9.41 11.68 -4.80
N GLN A 37 -10.30 11.12 -3.97
CA GLN A 37 -11.12 11.92 -3.03
C GLN A 37 -10.26 12.62 -1.99
N ALA A 38 -9.30 11.90 -1.39
CA ALA A 38 -8.38 12.49 -0.44
C ALA A 38 -7.55 13.61 -1.08
N GLN A 39 -7.14 13.45 -2.35
CA GLN A 39 -6.45 14.51 -3.07
C GLN A 39 -7.31 15.75 -3.23
N ILE A 40 -8.56 15.60 -3.67
CA ILE A 40 -9.51 16.72 -3.86
C ILE A 40 -9.72 17.48 -2.55
N ASN A 41 -9.76 16.76 -1.43
CA ASN A 41 -9.97 17.33 -0.10
C ASN A 41 -8.69 17.84 0.56
N GLY A 42 -7.51 17.72 -0.06
CA GLY A 42 -6.24 18.13 0.53
C GLY A 42 -5.81 17.25 1.71
N HIS A 43 -6.22 15.98 1.72
CA HIS A 43 -5.99 15.00 2.78
C HIS A 43 -4.87 14.00 2.43
N LEU A 44 -4.04 14.27 1.44
CA LEU A 44 -2.89 13.43 1.10
C LEU A 44 -1.59 14.05 1.60
N VAL A 45 -0.74 13.21 2.21
CA VAL A 45 0.66 13.51 2.46
C VAL A 45 1.49 12.57 1.59
N CYS A 46 2.25 13.12 0.64
CA CYS A 46 2.97 12.36 -0.36
C CYS A 46 4.47 12.47 -0.15
N GLY A 47 5.14 11.33 -0.01
CA GLY A 47 6.58 11.26 0.21
C GLY A 47 6.94 10.70 1.57
N VAL A 48 8.12 10.10 1.65
CA VAL A 48 8.61 9.43 2.86
C VAL A 48 8.92 10.43 3.97
N HIS A 49 9.54 11.55 3.61
CA HIS A 49 9.89 12.59 4.56
C HIS A 49 8.66 13.27 5.15
N ASP A 50 7.73 13.71 4.30
CA ASP A 50 6.50 14.36 4.75
C ASP A 50 5.61 13.42 5.55
N ALA A 51 5.54 12.14 5.15
CA ALA A 51 4.83 11.12 5.93
C ALA A 51 5.42 10.97 7.34
N ALA A 52 6.75 10.89 7.47
CA ALA A 52 7.40 10.78 8.77
C ALA A 52 7.13 12.02 9.65
N ASN A 53 7.15 13.22 9.06
CA ASN A 53 6.82 14.46 9.77
C ASN A 53 5.37 14.46 10.24
N GLU A 54 4.41 14.11 9.37
CA GLU A 54 2.99 14.10 9.71
C GLU A 54 2.67 13.09 10.83
N LEU A 55 3.26 11.90 10.77
CA LEU A 55 3.12 10.86 11.80
C LEU A 55 3.68 11.29 13.17
N ALA A 56 4.62 12.23 13.20
CA ALA A 56 5.14 12.80 14.44
C ALA A 56 4.25 13.94 14.99
N VAL A 57 3.39 14.53 14.16
CA VAL A 57 2.55 15.68 14.53
C VAL A 57 1.18 15.25 15.03
N ASP A 58 0.43 14.46 14.24
CA ASP A 58 -0.96 14.13 14.56
C ASP A 58 -1.39 12.78 13.95
N LEU A 59 -1.33 11.73 14.77
CA LEU A 59 -1.70 10.36 14.38
C LEU A 59 -3.21 10.16 14.24
N ASP A 60 -4.01 10.90 15.00
CA ASP A 60 -5.45 10.69 15.08
C ASP A 60 -6.13 11.01 13.75
N THR A 61 -5.50 11.86 12.94
CA THR A 61 -5.98 12.20 11.61
C THR A 61 -5.63 11.16 10.55
N ILE A 62 -4.70 10.23 10.79
CA ILE A 62 -4.17 9.31 9.77
C ILE A 62 -5.01 8.04 9.71
N GLY A 63 -5.74 7.85 8.61
CA GLY A 63 -6.63 6.70 8.44
C GLY A 63 -6.03 5.54 7.63
N LEU A 64 -4.99 5.79 6.83
CA LEU A 64 -4.36 4.78 5.97
C LEU A 64 -2.94 5.21 5.58
N CYS A 65 -2.01 4.26 5.59
CA CYS A 65 -0.67 4.38 5.02
C CYS A 65 -0.52 3.46 3.80
N VAL A 66 0.00 4.01 2.70
CA VAL A 66 0.31 3.27 1.47
C VAL A 66 1.80 3.34 1.21
N LEU A 67 2.48 2.19 1.23
CA LEU A 67 3.92 2.08 1.00
C LEU A 67 4.21 1.38 -0.32
N VAL A 68 5.22 1.84 -1.05
CA VAL A 68 5.69 1.14 -2.24
C VAL A 68 6.71 0.08 -1.84
N GLU A 69 6.43 -1.17 -2.16
CA GLU A 69 7.40 -2.24 -2.09
C GLU A 69 8.33 -2.16 -3.30
N ASN A 70 9.46 -1.47 -3.12
CA ASN A 70 10.48 -1.32 -4.15
C ASN A 70 11.85 -1.80 -3.63
N PRO A 71 12.25 -3.06 -3.92
CA PRO A 71 13.54 -3.59 -3.49
C PRO A 71 14.73 -2.93 -4.21
N ARG A 72 14.50 -2.13 -5.24
CA ARG A 72 15.52 -1.38 -5.99
C ARG A 72 15.65 0.08 -5.53
N ALA A 73 14.85 0.52 -4.56
CA ALA A 73 15.02 1.83 -3.95
C ALA A 73 16.39 1.92 -3.26
N ASP A 74 16.90 3.13 -3.06
CA ASP A 74 18.11 3.31 -2.27
C ASP A 74 17.93 2.81 -0.83
N ALA A 75 19.02 2.43 -0.18
CA ALA A 75 18.98 1.85 1.16
C ALA A 75 18.36 2.80 2.20
N GLY A 76 18.53 4.13 2.04
CA GLY A 76 17.96 5.13 2.94
C GLY A 76 16.43 5.11 2.88
N ILE A 77 15.88 5.17 1.67
CA ILE A 77 14.43 5.05 1.45
C ILE A 77 13.89 3.71 1.95
N GLN A 78 14.59 2.59 1.72
CA GLN A 78 14.16 1.30 2.24
C GLN A 78 14.07 1.29 3.78
N VAL A 79 15.08 1.83 4.47
CA VAL A 79 15.08 1.96 5.94
C VAL A 79 13.93 2.85 6.40
N HIS A 80 13.74 4.03 5.79
CA HIS A 80 12.65 4.92 6.18
C HIS A 80 11.27 4.30 5.95
N CYS A 81 11.04 3.61 4.83
CA CYS A 81 9.79 2.91 4.58
C CYS A 81 9.53 1.82 5.64
N ARG A 82 10.56 1.11 6.10
CA ARG A 82 10.40 0.12 7.19
C ARG A 82 10.14 0.76 8.55
N LEU A 83 10.76 1.89 8.84
CA LEU A 83 10.46 2.66 10.06
C LEU A 83 9.01 3.15 10.06
N ILE A 84 8.54 3.71 8.94
CA ILE A 84 7.14 4.13 8.80
C ILE A 84 6.19 2.93 8.94
N GLU A 85 6.48 1.81 8.29
CA GLU A 85 5.67 0.59 8.41
C GLU A 85 5.55 0.11 9.86
N ALA A 86 6.68 0.04 10.58
CA ALA A 86 6.71 -0.37 11.98
C ALA A 86 5.94 0.61 12.87
N TYR A 87 6.14 1.92 12.66
CA TYR A 87 5.45 2.96 13.43
C TYR A 87 3.94 2.94 13.20
N CYS A 88 3.49 2.81 11.95
CA CYS A 88 2.08 2.66 11.63
C CYS A 88 1.48 1.40 12.28
N TRP A 89 2.22 0.29 12.29
CA TRP A 89 1.80 -0.93 12.98
C TRP A 89 1.61 -0.71 14.49
N GLU A 90 2.58 -0.08 15.16
CA GLU A 90 2.51 0.25 16.59
C GLU A 90 1.35 1.18 16.93
N CYS A 91 1.04 2.12 16.03
CA CYS A 91 -0.04 3.10 16.20
C CYS A 91 -1.40 2.59 15.66
N ALA A 92 -1.51 1.33 15.26
CA ALA A 92 -2.71 0.72 14.67
C ALA A 92 -3.24 1.45 13.41
N ILE A 93 -2.36 2.10 12.65
CA ILE A 93 -2.66 2.69 11.35
C ILE A 93 -2.62 1.58 10.30
N PRO A 94 -3.71 1.37 9.53
CA PRO A 94 -3.73 0.39 8.45
C PRO A 94 -2.64 0.69 7.41
N VAL A 95 -1.84 -0.32 7.06
CA VAL A 95 -0.81 -0.22 6.01
C VAL A 95 -1.21 -1.09 4.83
N ILE A 96 -1.08 -0.57 3.61
CA ILE A 96 -1.16 -1.35 2.36
C ILE A 96 0.15 -1.17 1.60
N LYS A 97 0.73 -2.27 1.11
CA LYS A 97 1.87 -2.20 0.19
C LYS A 97 1.39 -2.19 -1.26
N VAL A 98 2.06 -1.45 -2.12
CA VAL A 98 1.82 -1.44 -3.57
C VAL A 98 3.10 -1.69 -4.34
N ASN A 99 2.99 -2.25 -5.54
CA ASN A 99 4.17 -2.71 -6.31
C ASN A 99 4.71 -1.69 -7.34
N ASN A 100 4.07 -0.54 -7.52
CA ASN A 100 4.44 0.40 -8.58
C ASN A 100 4.37 1.86 -8.12
N SER A 101 5.54 2.48 -7.94
CA SER A 101 5.67 3.90 -7.55
C SER A 101 5.09 4.85 -8.59
N CYS A 102 5.35 4.61 -9.88
CA CYS A 102 4.86 5.47 -10.96
C CYS A 102 3.33 5.46 -11.00
N LYS A 103 2.71 4.28 -10.86
CA LYS A 103 1.25 4.17 -10.84
C LYS A 103 0.64 4.85 -9.61
N LEU A 104 1.28 4.73 -8.45
CA LEU A 104 0.86 5.44 -7.25
C LEU A 104 0.93 6.97 -7.44
N SER A 105 1.98 7.49 -8.07
CA SER A 105 2.11 8.91 -8.43
C SER A 105 1.02 9.38 -9.40
N GLU A 106 0.59 8.54 -10.33
CA GLU A 106 -0.51 8.83 -11.25
C GLU A 106 -1.85 8.90 -10.49
N MET A 107 -2.12 7.90 -9.64
CA MET A 107 -3.35 7.81 -8.85
C MET A 107 -3.52 8.99 -7.87
N THR A 108 -2.41 9.52 -7.35
CA THR A 108 -2.38 10.69 -6.46
C THR A 108 -2.19 12.02 -7.21
N LYS A 109 -2.11 11.98 -8.56
CA LYS A 109 -1.69 13.07 -9.45
C LYS A 109 -0.46 13.85 -8.93
N HIS A 110 0.41 13.17 -8.19
CA HIS A 110 1.67 13.68 -7.66
C HIS A 110 2.76 13.73 -8.74
N HIS A 111 2.57 13.03 -9.87
CA HIS A 111 3.48 13.02 -11.01
C HIS A 111 3.70 14.42 -11.63
N MET A 112 2.88 15.42 -11.31
CA MET A 112 3.04 16.79 -11.82
C MET A 112 4.04 17.63 -11.03
N MET A 113 4.53 17.15 -9.88
CA MET A 113 5.31 17.96 -8.93
C MET A 113 6.79 17.56 -8.84
N LEU A 114 7.12 16.27 -8.90
CA LEU A 114 8.50 15.79 -8.69
C LEU A 114 8.87 14.68 -9.69
N ARG A 115 10.14 14.68 -10.13
CA ARG A 115 10.72 13.61 -10.97
C ARG A 115 11.09 12.35 -10.18
N GLU A 116 10.97 12.41 -8.86
CA GLU A 116 11.39 11.34 -7.96
C GLU A 116 10.27 10.31 -7.74
N PRO A 117 10.63 9.03 -7.53
CA PRO A 117 9.67 7.98 -7.21
C PRO A 117 8.92 8.27 -5.90
N LEU A 118 7.59 8.22 -5.94
CA LEU A 118 6.75 8.29 -4.75
C LEU A 118 6.80 6.94 -4.01
N HIS A 119 7.23 6.93 -2.76
CA HIS A 119 7.43 5.70 -1.98
C HIS A 119 6.44 5.52 -0.83
N CYS A 120 5.79 6.59 -0.38
CA CYS A 120 4.86 6.58 0.75
C CYS A 120 3.76 7.62 0.53
N VAL A 121 2.53 7.27 0.89
CA VAL A 121 1.39 8.19 0.93
C VAL A 121 0.60 7.93 2.21
N LEU A 122 0.29 8.99 2.94
CA LEU A 122 -0.69 8.93 4.03
C LEU A 122 -2.01 9.54 3.57
N VAL A 123 -3.11 8.96 4.04
CA VAL A 123 -4.46 9.47 3.81
C VAL A 123 -5.05 9.93 5.14
N LYS A 124 -5.37 11.22 5.22
CA LYS A 124 -5.96 11.86 6.39
C LYS A 124 -7.49 11.80 6.38
N ASN A 125 -8.11 11.90 7.56
CA ASN A 125 -9.54 12.10 7.77
C ASN A 125 -10.41 11.10 6.98
N LEU A 126 -10.05 9.83 7.03
CA LEU A 126 -10.69 8.77 6.25
C LEU A 126 -12.03 8.38 6.90
N SER A 127 -13.15 8.57 6.20
CA SER A 127 -14.48 8.22 6.71
C SER A 127 -14.86 6.77 6.38
N SER A 128 -15.14 5.97 7.40
CA SER A 128 -15.51 4.55 7.25
C SER A 128 -16.86 4.31 6.57
N ASP A 129 -17.69 5.35 6.45
CA ASP A 129 -19.04 5.28 5.89
C ASP A 129 -19.05 5.14 4.35
N VAL A 130 -17.89 5.27 3.71
CA VAL A 130 -17.72 5.12 2.26
C VAL A 130 -17.36 3.67 1.92
N GLU A 131 -18.07 3.07 0.96
CA GLU A 131 -17.84 1.66 0.56
C GLU A 131 -16.40 1.38 0.12
N SER A 132 -15.79 2.31 -0.62
CA SER A 132 -14.39 2.19 -1.04
C SER A 132 -13.44 2.15 0.16
N VAL A 133 -13.71 2.96 1.20
CA VAL A 133 -12.90 2.98 2.43
C VAL A 133 -13.05 1.67 3.18
N SER A 134 -14.28 1.22 3.42
CA SER A 134 -14.53 -0.02 4.15
C SER A 134 -13.91 -1.23 3.45
N THR A 135 -13.98 -1.27 2.11
CA THR A 135 -13.33 -2.30 1.28
C THR A 135 -11.81 -2.32 1.49
N LEU A 136 -11.15 -1.14 1.50
CA LEU A 136 -9.70 -1.05 1.72
C LEU A 136 -9.30 -1.41 3.15
N LEU A 137 -10.04 -0.92 4.13
CA LEU A 137 -9.76 -1.22 5.53
C LEU A 137 -9.93 -2.72 5.82
N GLN A 138 -10.92 -3.36 5.21
CA GLN A 138 -11.08 -4.81 5.28
C GLN A 138 -9.89 -5.53 4.64
N PHE A 139 -9.43 -5.08 3.48
CA PHE A 139 -8.24 -5.64 2.83
C PHE A 139 -6.98 -5.48 3.69
N ALA A 140 -6.75 -4.30 4.26
CA ALA A 140 -5.60 -4.01 5.12
C ALA A 140 -5.57 -4.87 6.40
N ARG A 141 -6.74 -5.30 6.89
CA ARG A 141 -6.88 -6.17 8.07
C ARG A 141 -6.61 -7.65 7.80
N HIS A 142 -6.60 -8.08 6.53
CA HIS A 142 -6.48 -9.50 6.19
C HIS A 142 -5.13 -10.10 6.58
N SER A 143 -4.06 -9.30 6.51
CA SER A 143 -2.70 -9.69 6.89
C SER A 143 -1.86 -8.43 7.15
N PRO A 144 -0.75 -8.51 7.91
CA PRO A 144 0.12 -7.35 8.11
C PRO A 144 0.63 -6.78 6.79
N ALA A 145 0.38 -5.49 6.55
CA ALA A 145 0.81 -4.74 5.37
C ALA A 145 0.66 -5.50 4.03
N PRO A 146 -0.56 -5.87 3.62
CA PRO A 146 -0.79 -6.71 2.45
C PRO A 146 -0.36 -6.01 1.16
N LEU A 147 0.22 -6.79 0.24
CA LEU A 147 0.63 -6.30 -1.08
C LEU A 147 -0.55 -6.29 -2.06
N LEU A 148 -0.86 -5.11 -2.58
CA LEU A 148 -1.79 -4.86 -3.66
C LEU A 148 -1.03 -4.58 -4.96
N LYS A 149 -1.21 -5.45 -5.95
CA LYS A 149 -0.67 -5.24 -7.30
C LYS A 149 -1.50 -4.17 -8.01
N ILE A 150 -0.96 -2.97 -8.15
CA ILE A 150 -1.59 -1.86 -8.89
C ILE A 150 -1.10 -1.73 -10.33
N THR A 151 -0.04 -2.47 -10.69
CA THR A 151 0.59 -2.64 -12.04
C THR A 151 0.38 -1.49 -13.01
#